data_AF-A0A349Q9V2-F1
#
_entry.id   AF-A0A349Q9V2-F1
#
_cell.length_a   1.000
_cell.length_b   1.000
_cell.length_c   1.000
_cell.angle_alpha   90.00
_cell.angle_beta   90.00
_cell.angle_gamma   90.00
#
_symmetry.space_group_name_H-M   'P 1'
#
loop_
_entity.id
_entity.type
_entity.pdbx_description
1 polymer ?
#
loop_
_entity_poly.entity_id
_entity_poly.type
_entity_poly.pdbx_seq_one_letter_code
_entity_poly.pdbx_strand_id
1 'polypeptide(L)'
;NVVVHAYDQKDTGVMQIECCVPDDKKSIEIVVRDFGKGIKDVKEAVEPFFTTAQDDERSGMGFTIIDTFMDEMDVASVVDEGTVVKMKKVMKGC
;
A
#
# COMPACT_ATOMS: atom_id res chain seq x y z
N ASN A 1 -0.85 1.09 6.53
CA ASN A 1 -0.48 2.33 5.81
C ASN A 1 -1.62 3.32 5.78
N VAL A 2 -2.76 3.02 5.15
CA VAL A 2 -3.90 3.96 5.02
C VAL A 2 -4.33 4.60 6.34
N VAL A 3 -4.62 3.81 7.37
CA VAL A 3 -5.12 4.32 8.67
C VAL A 3 -4.14 5.30 9.36
N VAL A 4 -2.83 5.14 9.15
CA VAL A 4 -1.80 5.92 9.85
C VAL A 4 -1.31 7.10 9.00
N HIS A 5 -1.22 6.90 7.68
CA HIS A 5 -0.53 7.83 6.78
C HIS A 5 -1.45 8.51 5.77
N ALA A 6 -2.66 8.02 5.51
CA ALA A 6 -3.56 8.67 4.54
C ALA A 6 -4.41 9.77 5.18
N TYR A 7 -4.87 9.56 6.43
CA TYR A 7 -5.79 10.45 7.13
C TYR A 7 -5.22 10.83 8.49
N ASP A 8 -5.50 12.05 8.94
CA ASP A 8 -5.12 12.48 10.29
C ASP A 8 -6.07 11.85 11.33
N GLN A 9 -5.63 11.73 12.59
CA GLN A 9 -6.38 10.98 13.63
C GLN A 9 -7.80 11.50 13.89
N LYS A 10 -8.10 12.74 13.51
CA LYS A 10 -9.41 13.38 13.70
C LYS A 10 -10.32 13.25 12.48
N ASP A 11 -9.79 12.77 11.36
CA ASP A 11 -10.50 12.72 10.10
C ASP A 11 -11.21 11.38 9.92
N THR A 12 -12.32 11.43 9.18
CA THR A 12 -12.96 10.24 8.65
C THR A 12 -12.55 10.10 7.20
N GLY A 13 -12.10 8.91 6.82
CA GLY A 13 -11.59 8.62 5.49
C GLY A 13 -12.19 7.35 4.93
N VAL A 14 -12.23 7.26 3.60
CA VAL A 14 -12.67 6.05 2.89
C VAL A 14 -11.45 5.29 2.40
N MET A 15 -11.46 3.98 2.57
CA MET A 15 -10.53 3.10 1.88
C MET A 15 -11.31 2.09 1.06
N GLN A 16 -10.78 1.75 -0.11
CA GLN A 16 -11.32 0.73 -0.98
C GLN A 16 -10.31 -0.40 -1.11
N ILE A 17 -10.80 -1.63 -1.04
CA ILE A 17 -10.00 -2.83 -1.28
C ILE A 17 -10.73 -3.62 -2.35
N GLU A 18 -10.07 -3.79 -3.48
CA GLU A 18 -10.54 -4.62 -4.59
C GLU A 18 -9.69 -5.88 -4.64
N CYS A 19 -10.32 -7.02 -4.85
CA CYS A 19 -9.65 -8.31 -4.98
C CYS A 19 -10.19 -9.02 -6.23
N CYS A 20 -9.28 -9.44 -7.10
CA CYS A 20 -9.58 -10.16 -8.32
C CYS A 20 -8.77 -11.46 -8.34
N VAL A 21 -9.43 -12.54 -8.73
CA VAL A 21 -8.76 -13.80 -9.09
C VAL A 21 -8.98 -13.95 -10.59
N PRO A 22 -7.93 -13.77 -11.42
CA PRO A 22 -8.04 -13.95 -12.86
C PRO A 22 -8.52 -15.36 -13.22
N ASP A 23 -9.07 -15.52 -14.43
CA ASP A 23 -9.65 -16.80 -14.90
C ASP A 23 -8.67 -17.97 -14.87
N ASP A 24 -7.36 -17.68 -14.99
CA ASP A 24 -6.31 -18.70 -14.91
C ASP A 24 -6.14 -19.29 -13.50
N LYS A 25 -6.74 -18.66 -12.48
CA LYS A 25 -6.70 -19.00 -11.05
C LYS A 25 -5.29 -19.23 -10.50
N LYS A 26 -4.28 -18.69 -11.16
CA LYS A 26 -2.87 -18.81 -10.77
C LYS A 26 -2.39 -17.61 -9.98
N SER A 27 -3.18 -16.55 -9.91
CA SER A 27 -2.80 -15.36 -9.16
C SER A 27 -3.99 -14.73 -8.42
N ILE A 28 -3.65 -13.91 -7.44
CA ILE A 28 -4.56 -12.98 -6.77
C ILE A 28 -4.01 -11.59 -7.03
N GLU A 29 -4.86 -10.69 -7.51
CA GLU A 29 -4.60 -9.27 -7.63
C GLU A 29 -5.39 -8.53 -6.55
N ILE A 30 -4.70 -7.68 -5.79
CA ILE A 30 -5.30 -6.86 -4.74
C ILE A 30 -4.95 -5.41 -5.04
N VAL A 31 -5.96 -4.54 -5.01
CA VAL A 31 -5.78 -3.09 -5.13
C VAL A 31 -6.31 -2.46 -3.86
N VAL A 32 -5.45 -1.73 -3.16
CA VAL A 32 -5.81 -0.93 -1.99
C VAL A 32 -5.73 0.54 -2.38
N ARG A 33 -6.83 1.26 -2.22
CA ARG A 33 -6.94 2.69 -2.52
C ARG A 33 -7.39 3.47 -1.30
N ASP A 34 -6.76 4.61 -1.06
CA ASP A 34 -7.26 5.67 -0.20
C ASP A 34 -7.44 6.96 -1.00
N PHE A 35 -8.10 7.92 -0.37
CA PHE A 35 -8.39 9.26 -0.88
C PHE A 35 -7.87 10.31 0.10
N GLY A 36 -6.76 10.00 0.77
CA GLY A 36 -6.15 10.84 1.78
C GLY A 36 -5.15 11.83 1.20
N LYS A 37 -4.22 12.28 2.04
CA LYS A 37 -3.19 13.29 1.67
C LYS A 37 -2.19 12.85 0.59
N GLY A 38 -2.16 11.57 0.24
CA GLY A 38 -1.19 11.02 -0.71
C GLY A 38 0.25 11.06 -0.18
N ILE A 39 1.20 10.76 -1.07
CA ILE A 39 2.63 10.62 -0.79
C ILE A 39 3.39 11.51 -1.77
N LYS A 40 4.18 12.46 -1.24
CA LYS A 40 4.94 13.43 -2.03
C LYS A 40 6.07 12.80 -2.84
N ASP A 41 6.84 11.91 -2.20
CA ASP A 41 7.90 11.15 -2.86
C ASP A 41 7.67 9.66 -2.62
N VAL A 42 7.08 9.00 -3.63
CA VAL A 42 6.79 7.56 -3.56
C VAL A 42 8.08 6.74 -3.52
N LYS A 43 9.15 7.19 -4.19
CA LYS A 43 10.41 6.45 -4.23
C LYS A 43 11.05 6.41 -2.86
N GLU A 44 11.08 7.55 -2.17
CA GLU A 44 11.56 7.61 -0.79
C GLU A 44 10.65 6.79 0.15
N ALA A 45 9.33 6.85 -0.04
CA ALA A 45 8.38 6.17 0.82
C ALA A 45 8.48 4.63 0.80
N VAL A 46 8.92 4.04 -0.31
CA VAL A 46 9.11 2.59 -0.42
C VAL A 46 10.47 2.10 0.08
N GLU A 47 11.41 3.01 0.38
CA GLU A 47 12.70 2.64 0.93
C GLU A 47 12.54 1.99 2.32
N PRO A 48 13.31 0.93 2.62
CA PRO A 48 13.27 0.28 3.92
C PRO A 48 13.55 1.27 5.05
N PHE A 49 12.80 1.15 6.15
CA PHE A 49 12.92 1.96 7.37
C PHE A 49 12.49 3.43 7.24
N PHE A 50 12.00 3.87 6.08
CA PHE A 50 11.44 5.20 5.94
C PHE A 50 10.06 5.31 6.60
N THR A 51 9.85 6.36 7.41
CA THR A 51 8.55 6.68 8.00
C THR A 51 8.41 8.17 8.24
N THR A 52 7.22 8.71 7.97
CA THR A 52 6.85 10.08 8.33
C THR A 52 6.28 10.18 9.74
N ALA A 53 6.04 9.06 10.41
CA ALA A 53 5.53 8.98 11.78
C ALA A 53 6.65 8.49 12.71
N GLN A 54 7.58 9.39 13.04
CA GLN A 54 8.78 9.07 13.84
C GLN A 54 8.48 8.94 15.35
N ASP A 55 7.36 9.49 15.83
CA ASP A 55 6.98 9.46 17.25
C ASP A 55 6.25 8.17 17.67
N ASP A 56 5.68 7.44 16.71
CA ASP A 56 5.12 6.11 16.94
C ASP A 56 6.23 5.07 16.70
N GLU A 57 6.22 3.95 17.42
CA GLU A 57 7.15 2.80 17.26
C GLU A 57 7.00 2.07 15.90
N ARG A 58 6.97 2.81 14.78
CA ARG A 58 6.77 2.31 13.43
C ARG A 58 8.11 2.11 12.77
N SER A 59 8.34 0.90 12.30
CA SER A 59 9.62 0.47 11.74
C SER A 59 9.89 0.96 10.32
N GLY A 60 8.94 1.59 9.64
CA GLY A 60 9.08 1.94 8.21
C GLY A 60 9.18 0.72 7.28
N MET A 61 8.73 -0.45 7.73
CA MET A 61 8.87 -1.72 7.00
C MET A 61 7.63 -2.12 6.17
N GLY A 62 6.60 -1.27 6.13
CA GLY A 62 5.29 -1.64 5.56
C GLY A 62 5.38 -2.08 4.10
N PHE A 63 5.98 -1.24 3.24
CA PHE A 63 6.16 -1.58 1.83
C PHE A 63 7.16 -2.71 1.62
N THR A 64 8.24 -2.76 2.41
CA THR A 64 9.23 -3.85 2.34
C THR A 64 8.60 -5.21 2.60
N ILE A 65 7.67 -5.31 3.56
CA ILE A 65 6.94 -6.54 3.86
C ILE A 65 6.01 -6.93 2.69
N ILE A 66 5.32 -5.95 2.09
CA ILE A 66 4.46 -6.19 0.92
C ILE A 66 5.30 -6.71 -0.25
N ASP A 67 6.40 -6.03 -0.57
CA ASP A 67 7.33 -6.41 -1.64
C ASP A 67 7.95 -7.81 -1.42
N THR A 68 8.24 -8.16 -0.16
CA THR A 68 8.78 -9.48 0.19
C THR A 68 7.78 -10.62 -0.05
N PHE A 69 6.50 -10.40 0.27
CA PHE A 69 5.49 -11.45 0.19
C PHE A 69 4.79 -11.52 -1.16
N MET A 70 4.68 -10.41 -1.88
CA MET A 70 4.03 -10.33 -3.18
C MET A 70 5.02 -10.59 -4.31
N ASP A 71 4.54 -10.98 -5.48
CA ASP A 71 5.40 -11.20 -6.66
C ASP A 71 5.51 -9.92 -7.50
N GLU A 72 4.51 -9.04 -7.45
CA GLU A 72 4.53 -7.70 -8.04
C GLU A 72 3.88 -6.71 -7.06
N MET A 73 4.46 -5.50 -6.94
CA MET A 73 3.90 -4.37 -6.20
C MET A 73 4.12 -3.08 -7.01
N ASP A 74 3.06 -2.30 -7.18
CA ASP A 74 3.09 -0.98 -7.80
C ASP A 74 2.40 0.03 -6.89
N VAL A 75 3.05 1.17 -6.65
CA VAL A 75 2.56 2.23 -5.77
C VAL A 75 2.45 3.51 -6.58
N ALA A 76 1.23 4.04 -6.69
CA ALA A 76 0.95 5.31 -7.33
C ALA A 76 0.27 6.23 -6.31
N SER A 77 0.73 7.47 -6.22
CA SER A 77 0.16 8.44 -5.28
C SER A 77 0.21 9.84 -5.86
N VAL A 78 -0.82 10.63 -5.57
CA VAL A 78 -0.89 12.04 -5.91
C VAL A 78 -1.24 12.80 -4.64
N VAL A 79 -0.45 13.84 -4.35
CA VAL A 79 -0.66 14.69 -3.17
C VAL A 79 -2.06 15.29 -3.21
N ASP A 80 -2.76 15.23 -2.08
CA ASP A 80 -4.14 15.66 -1.89
C ASP A 80 -5.23 14.91 -2.69
N GLU A 81 -4.87 13.84 -3.42
CA GLU A 81 -5.83 12.96 -4.10
C GLU A 81 -5.87 11.53 -3.53
N GLY A 82 -4.74 11.06 -2.95
CA GLY A 82 -4.65 9.77 -2.27
C GLY A 82 -3.62 8.82 -2.88
N THR A 83 -3.64 7.57 -2.40
CA THR A 83 -2.68 6.53 -2.80
C THR A 83 -3.38 5.28 -3.29
N VAL A 84 -2.79 4.63 -4.28
CA VAL A 84 -3.16 3.32 -4.79
C VAL A 84 -1.96 2.39 -4.71
N VAL A 85 -2.14 1.27 -4.03
CA VAL A 85 -1.18 0.16 -3.98
C VAL A 85 -1.79 -1.03 -4.70
N LYS A 86 -1.19 -1.42 -5.83
CA LYS A 86 -1.54 -2.63 -6.55
C LYS A 86 -0.53 -3.71 -6.21
N MET A 87 -1.01 -4.90 -5.91
CA MET A 87 -0.16 -6.02 -5.55
C MET A 87 -0.69 -7.30 -6.17
N LYS A 88 0.22 -8.18 -6.58
CA LYS A 88 -0.12 -9.46 -7.19
C LYS A 88 0.68 -10.58 -6.55
N LYS A 89 -0.02 -11.66 -6.22
CA LYS A 89 0.58 -12.91 -5.73
C LYS A 89 0.30 -14.03 -6.71
N VAL A 90 1.33 -14.72 -7.15
CA VAL A 90 1.21 -15.96 -7.92
C VAL A 90 1.14 -17.13 -6.95
N MET A 91 0.04 -17.87 -7.00
CA MET A 91 -0.14 -19.11 -6.27
C MET A 91 0.75 -20.18 -6.89
N LYS A 92 1.85 -20.51 -6.22
CA LYS A 92 2.65 -21.67 -6.60
C LYS A 92 1.88 -22.91 -6.14
N GLY A 93 1.49 -23.76 -7.09
CA GLY A 93 0.87 -25.06 -6.77
C GLY A 93 1.81 -25.87 -5.86
N CYS A 94 1.23 -26.50 -4.84
CA CYS A 94 1.93 -27.51 -4.03
C CYS A 94 2.27 -28.75 -4.86
#